data_AF-A0A2E9KXS9-F1
#
_entry.id   AF-A0A2E9KXS9-F1
#
_cell.length_a   1.000
_cell.length_b   1.000
_cell.length_c   1.000
_cell.angle_alpha   90.00
_cell.angle_beta   90.00
_cell.angle_gamma   90.00
#
_symmetry.space_group_name_H-M   'P 1'
#
loop_
_entity.id
_entity.type
_entity.pdbx_description
1 polymer ?
#
loop_
_entity_poly.entity_id
_entity_poly.type
_entity_poly.pdbx_seq_one_letter_code
_entity_poly.pdbx_strand_id
1 'polypeptide(L)'
;MSFLKAPWLTILILLAIGACQQSPHSLLYPTMQQQQIDYLCRVVYEREFRRNAGWEESAPEFLFISEERVTYHFTTGQSTTIVRHPELIVPPGTYPCP
;
A
#
# COMPACT_ATOMS: atom_id res chain seq x y z
N MET A 1 -17.85 -32.46 48.13
CA MET A 1 -17.88 -32.37 46.66
C MET A 1 -18.15 -30.91 46.31
N SER A 2 -17.08 -30.18 45.98
CA SER A 2 -17.11 -28.74 45.76
C SER A 2 -17.11 -28.46 44.26
N PHE A 3 -18.22 -27.92 43.75
CA PHE A 3 -18.27 -27.32 42.42
C PHE A 3 -18.87 -25.92 42.55
N LEU A 4 -18.06 -24.97 43.05
CA LEU A 4 -18.38 -23.56 42.87
C LEU A 4 -18.18 -23.21 41.39
N LYS A 5 -19.31 -23.09 40.68
CA LYS A 5 -19.42 -22.46 39.37
C LYS A 5 -18.92 -21.02 39.49
N ALA A 6 -17.77 -20.75 38.92
CA ALA A 6 -17.13 -19.45 38.87
C ALA A 6 -17.30 -18.85 37.46
N PRO A 7 -18.47 -18.23 37.13
CA PRO A 7 -18.76 -17.70 35.79
C PRO A 7 -17.86 -16.53 35.37
N TRP A 8 -17.10 -15.96 36.30
CA TRP A 8 -16.14 -14.90 36.07
C TRP A 8 -14.86 -15.37 35.36
N LEU A 9 -14.45 -16.62 35.56
CA LEU A 9 -13.29 -17.22 34.88
C LEU A 9 -13.53 -17.34 33.36
N THR A 10 -14.76 -17.65 32.95
CA THR A 10 -15.14 -17.69 31.53
C THR A 10 -15.08 -16.32 30.85
N ILE A 11 -15.39 -15.24 31.58
CA ILE A 11 -15.36 -13.87 31.04
C ILE A 11 -13.92 -13.41 30.77
N LEU A 12 -12.98 -13.75 31.67
CA LEU A 12 -11.56 -13.45 31.50
C LEU A 12 -10.95 -14.19 30.30
N ILE A 13 -11.37 -15.43 30.04
CA ILE A 13 -10.91 -16.20 28.88
C ILE A 13 -11.43 -15.58 27.57
N LEU A 14 -12.69 -15.14 27.53
CA LEU A 14 -13.26 -14.48 26.34
C LEU A 14 -12.58 -13.14 26.01
N LEU A 15 -12.16 -12.37 27.02
CA LEU A 15 -11.37 -11.13 26.83
C LEU A 15 -9.98 -11.41 26.26
N ALA A 16 -9.33 -12.51 26.66
CA ALA A 16 -8.00 -12.87 26.17
C ALA A 16 -7.99 -13.32 24.69
N ILE A 17 -9.07 -13.96 24.23
CA ILE A 17 -9.17 -14.44 22.83
C ILE A 17 -9.39 -13.27 21.86
N GLY A 18 -10.09 -12.20 22.28
CA GLY A 18 -10.31 -11.00 21.47
C GLY A 18 -9.06 -10.16 21.21
N ALA A 19 -7.99 -10.37 21.98
CA ALA A 19 -6.72 -9.63 21.87
C ALA A 19 -5.69 -10.30 20.93
N CYS A 20 -5.95 -11.51 20.43
CA CYS A 20 -5.15 -12.12 19.36
C CYS A 20 -5.56 -11.57 17.99
N GLN A 21 -5.47 -10.25 17.81
CA GLN A 21 -5.45 -9.70 16.47
C GLN A 21 -4.01 -9.78 15.96
N GLN A 22 -3.83 -10.65 14.98
CA GLN A 22 -2.59 -10.91 14.27
C GLN A 22 -1.94 -9.58 13.89
N SER A 23 -0.78 -9.29 14.49
CA SER A 23 0.00 -8.09 14.14
C SER A 23 0.27 -8.13 12.64
N PRO A 24 0.09 -7.02 11.90
CA PRO A 24 0.53 -6.99 10.52
C PRO A 24 2.02 -7.32 10.55
N HIS A 25 2.41 -8.38 9.84
CA HIS A 25 3.81 -8.73 9.63
C HIS A 25 4.41 -7.68 8.71
N SER A 26 4.65 -6.47 9.21
CA SER A 26 5.50 -5.50 8.53
C SER A 26 6.94 -5.99 8.69
N LEU A 27 7.58 -6.27 7.55
CA LEU A 27 9.02 -6.47 7.55
C LEU A 27 9.66 -5.17 8.06
N LEU A 28 10.69 -5.30 8.92
CA LEU A 28 11.49 -4.15 9.38
C LEU A 28 12.09 -3.35 8.21
N TYR A 29 12.23 -3.99 7.05
CA TYR A 29 12.73 -3.40 5.83
C TYR A 29 11.79 -3.69 4.66
N PRO A 30 11.54 -2.70 3.78
CA PRO A 30 10.73 -2.93 2.61
C PRO A 30 11.39 -3.94 1.67
N THR A 31 10.57 -4.72 0.98
CA THR A 31 11.04 -5.61 -0.09
C THR A 31 11.54 -4.78 -1.27
N MET A 32 12.37 -5.36 -2.14
CA MET A 32 12.81 -4.71 -3.39
C MET A 32 11.62 -4.23 -4.24
N GLN A 33 10.54 -5.01 -4.27
CA GLN A 33 9.32 -4.63 -4.97
C GLN A 33 8.64 -3.41 -4.34
N GLN A 34 8.55 -3.35 -3.01
CA GLN A 34 7.99 -2.19 -2.30
C GLN A 34 8.83 -0.95 -2.57
N GLN A 35 10.15 -1.05 -2.50
CA GLN A 35 11.05 0.06 -2.81
C GLN A 35 10.85 0.59 -4.24
N GLN A 36 10.64 -0.30 -5.21
CA GLN A 36 10.36 0.11 -6.60
C GLN A 36 8.99 0.77 -6.74
N ILE A 37 7.96 0.27 -6.06
CA ILE A 37 6.63 0.90 -6.05
C ILE A 37 6.72 2.30 -5.43
N ASP A 38 7.38 2.43 -4.29
CA ASP A 38 7.60 3.72 -3.61
C ASP A 38 8.34 4.71 -4.52
N TYR A 39 9.36 4.23 -5.25
CA TYR A 39 10.07 5.04 -6.24
C TYR A 39 9.14 5.47 -7.38
N LEU A 40 8.35 4.56 -7.95
CA LEU A 40 7.40 4.87 -9.02
C LEU A 40 6.36 5.90 -8.57
N CYS A 41 5.85 5.82 -7.34
CA CYS A 41 4.92 6.81 -6.81
C CYS A 41 5.54 8.21 -6.71
N ARG A 42 6.89 8.32 -6.66
CA ARG A 42 7.61 9.58 -6.62
C ARG A 42 8.06 10.07 -8.00
N VAL A 43 8.35 9.17 -8.94
CA VAL A 43 8.92 9.52 -10.26
C VAL A 43 7.98 10.44 -11.03
N VAL A 44 6.66 10.31 -10.85
CA VAL A 44 5.67 11.17 -11.48
C VAL A 44 5.88 12.65 -11.14
N TYR A 45 6.54 12.94 -10.02
CA TYR A 45 6.85 14.30 -9.59
C TYR A 45 8.17 14.86 -10.13
N GLU A 46 8.89 14.15 -10.99
CA GLU A 46 10.12 14.68 -11.59
C GLU A 46 9.81 15.78 -12.62
N ARG A 47 10.71 16.76 -12.78
CA ARG A 47 10.47 17.97 -13.59
C ARG A 47 10.08 17.69 -15.03
N GLU A 48 10.50 16.57 -15.58
CA GLU A 48 10.16 16.17 -16.95
C GLU A 48 8.68 15.83 -17.13
N PHE A 49 8.04 15.30 -16.08
CA PHE A 49 6.62 14.93 -16.07
C PHE A 49 5.70 16.06 -15.57
N ARG A 50 6.25 17.04 -14.85
CA ARG A 50 5.49 18.15 -14.23
C ARG A 50 5.21 19.35 -15.14
N ARG A 51 5.76 19.42 -16.36
CA ARG A 51 5.87 20.72 -17.06
C ARG A 51 4.56 21.50 -17.27
N ASN A 52 3.38 20.88 -17.16
CA ASN A 52 2.05 21.52 -17.15
C ASN A 52 1.00 20.73 -16.33
N ALA A 53 1.39 20.13 -15.20
CA ALA A 53 0.57 19.13 -14.54
C ALA A 53 -0.39 19.69 -13.47
N GLY A 54 -1.71 19.56 -13.69
CA GLY A 54 -2.73 19.96 -12.70
C GLY A 54 -2.79 19.09 -11.42
N TRP A 55 -2.03 17.99 -11.38
CA TRP A 55 -1.99 17.03 -10.27
C TRP A 55 -0.78 17.22 -9.34
N GLU A 56 0.04 18.26 -9.55
CA GLU A 56 1.29 18.48 -8.81
C GLU A 56 1.13 18.58 -7.29
N GLU A 57 -0.05 18.98 -6.81
CA GLU A 57 -0.39 19.10 -5.40
C GLU A 57 -1.07 17.85 -4.83
N SER A 58 -1.40 16.87 -5.66
CA SER A 58 -2.13 15.67 -5.25
C SER A 58 -1.24 14.45 -5.17
N ALA A 59 -1.47 13.61 -4.15
CA ALA A 59 -0.81 12.32 -3.98
C ALA A 59 -1.35 11.29 -5.00
N PRO A 60 -0.50 10.45 -5.62
CA PRO A 60 -0.99 9.27 -6.30
C PRO A 60 -1.62 8.33 -5.26
N GLU A 61 -2.80 7.82 -5.57
CA GLU A 61 -3.51 6.82 -4.76
C GLU A 61 -3.07 5.41 -5.16
N PHE A 62 -2.97 5.16 -6.46
CA PHE A 62 -2.50 3.90 -7.00
C PHE A 62 -1.88 4.10 -8.38
N LEU A 63 -1.13 3.09 -8.81
CA LEU A 63 -0.58 3.01 -10.15
C LEU A 63 -0.97 1.68 -10.82
N PHE A 64 -1.16 1.73 -12.13
CA PHE A 64 -1.37 0.59 -12.99
C PHE A 64 -0.16 0.42 -13.92
N ILE A 65 0.50 -0.73 -13.85
CA ILE A 65 1.67 -1.07 -14.66
C ILE A 65 1.24 -2.03 -15.76
N SER A 66 1.47 -1.65 -17.01
CA SER A 66 1.37 -2.55 -18.17
C SER A 66 2.75 -2.90 -18.73
N GLU A 67 2.81 -3.61 -19.85
CA GLU A 67 4.07 -3.94 -20.52
C GLU A 67 4.82 -2.69 -21.01
N GLU A 68 4.10 -1.64 -21.42
CA GLU A 68 4.70 -0.46 -22.05
C GLU A 68 4.52 0.84 -21.25
N ARG A 69 3.58 0.87 -20.29
CA ARG A 69 3.14 2.12 -19.66
C ARG A 69 2.93 1.96 -18.16
N VAL A 70 3.08 3.08 -17.46
CA VAL A 70 2.66 3.23 -16.06
C VAL A 70 1.65 4.36 -15.99
N THR A 71 0.44 4.05 -15.50
CA THR A 71 -0.62 5.02 -15.29
C THR A 71 -0.77 5.29 -13.81
N TYR A 72 -0.68 6.56 -13.41
CA TYR A 72 -0.91 7.02 -12.06
C TYR A 72 -2.32 7.54 -11.93
N HIS A 73 -2.98 7.16 -10.84
CA HIS A 73 -4.29 7.68 -10.46
C HIS A 73 -4.11 8.47 -9.16
N PHE A 74 -4.56 9.72 -9.17
CA PHE A 74 -4.39 10.65 -8.05
C PHE A 74 -5.66 10.74 -7.23
N THR A 75 -5.51 11.13 -5.97
CA THR A 75 -6.63 11.34 -5.03
C THR A 75 -7.64 12.40 -5.49
N THR A 76 -7.24 13.25 -6.44
CA THR A 76 -8.12 14.25 -7.10
C THR A 76 -9.01 13.64 -8.20
N GLY A 77 -8.86 12.35 -8.50
CA GLY A 77 -9.50 11.68 -9.63
C GLY A 77 -8.80 11.92 -10.97
N GLN A 78 -7.74 12.73 -11.00
CA GLN A 78 -6.91 12.89 -12.19
C GLN A 78 -6.06 11.65 -12.44
N SER A 79 -5.58 11.49 -13.67
CA SER A 79 -4.65 10.42 -14.01
C SER A 79 -3.61 10.90 -15.01
N THR A 80 -2.41 10.34 -14.96
CA THR A 80 -1.35 10.60 -15.93
C THR A 80 -0.66 9.30 -16.31
N THR A 81 -0.11 9.24 -17.51
CA THR A 81 0.55 8.03 -18.01
C THR A 81 1.94 8.37 -18.53
N ILE A 82 2.92 7.56 -18.13
CA ILE A 82 4.29 7.64 -18.63
C ILE A 82 4.67 6.34 -19.34
N VAL A 83 5.71 6.42 -20.17
CA VAL A 83 6.34 5.24 -20.76
C VAL A 83 7.03 4.45 -19.65
N ARG A 84 6.83 3.14 -19.64
CA ARG A 84 7.47 2.25 -18.67
C ARG A 84 8.98 2.26 -18.89
N HIS A 85 9.72 2.51 -17.82
CA HIS A 85 11.17 2.35 -17.84
C HIS A 85 11.54 0.88 -18.05
N PRO A 86 12.49 0.56 -18.94
CA PRO A 86 12.86 -0.82 -19.26
C PRO A 86 13.50 -1.56 -18.08
N GLU A 87 14.04 -0.83 -17.11
CA GLU A 87 14.66 -1.39 -15.89
C GLU A 87 13.64 -1.74 -14.79
N LEU A 88 12.34 -1.54 -15.05
CA LEU A 88 11.30 -1.79 -14.08
C LEU A 88 11.04 -3.29 -13.89
N ILE A 89 11.41 -3.80 -12.71
CA ILE A 89 11.27 -5.23 -12.36
C ILE A 89 9.86 -5.56 -11.83
N VAL A 90 9.06 -4.53 -11.49
CA VAL A 90 7.69 -4.72 -11.00
C VAL A 90 6.81 -5.35 -12.09
N PRO A 91 6.11 -6.47 -11.80
CA PRO A 91 5.24 -7.11 -12.78
C PRO A 91 4.05 -6.21 -13.14
N PRO A 92 3.38 -6.46 -14.27
CA PRO A 92 2.14 -5.78 -14.60
C PRO A 92 1.08 -6.01 -13.52
N GLY A 93 0.33 -4.97 -13.17
CA GLY A 93 -0.67 -5.02 -12.11
C GLY A 93 -1.02 -3.65 -11.55
N THR A 94 -1.94 -3.65 -10.59
CA THR A 94 -2.34 -2.46 -9.84
C THR A 94 -1.67 -2.47 -8.47
N TYR A 95 -1.03 -1.36 -8.12
CA TYR A 95 -0.30 -1.21 -6.86
C TYR A 95 -0.74 0.04 -6.11
N PRO A 96 -0.97 -0.03 -4.79
CA PRO A 96 -1.23 1.16 -3.99
C PRO A 96 0.04 2.01 -3.88
N CYS A 97 -0.14 3.33 -3.84
CA CYS A 97 0.94 4.23 -3.45
C CYS A 97 0.85 4.51 -1.94
N PRO A 98 2.00 4.51 -1.22
CA PRO A 98 2.06 4.83 0.21
C PRO A 98 1.89 6.33 0.51
#